data_AF-A0A916BKY1-F1
#
_entry.id   AF-A0A916BKY1-F1
#
_cell.length_a   1.000
_cell.length_b   1.000
_cell.length_c   1.000
_cell.angle_alpha   90.00
_cell.angle_beta   90.00
_cell.angle_gamma   90.00
#
_symmetry.space_group_name_H-M   'P 1'
#
loop_
_entity.id
_entity.type
_entity.pdbx_description
1 polymer ?
#
loop_
_entity_poly.entity_id
_entity_poly.type
_entity_poly.pdbx_seq_one_letter_code
_entity_poly.pdbx_strand_id
1 'polypeptide(L)' 'MLGLEALKSVRFVVGRDGRPAAVQLDMETWEALLDYLEDTEDRETVKSMVAKLRAGPQKSKAVHWSDVQAEWEN' A
#
# COMPACT_ATOMS: atom_id res chain seq x y z
N MET A 1 -0.96 -1.64 11.87
CA MET A 1 -2.12 -2.09 11.09
C MET A 1 -3.34 -1.31 11.54
N LEU A 2 -3.60 -0.18 10.90
CA LEU A 2 -4.82 0.59 11.15
C LEU A 2 -5.98 -0.15 10.47
N GLY A 3 -6.93 -0.59 11.29
CA GLY A 3 -8.14 -1.24 10.78
C GLY A 3 -9.12 -0.21 10.22
N LEU A 4 -10.10 -0.69 9.46
CA LEU A 4 -11.27 0.08 8.96
C LEU A 4 -12.00 0.90 10.04
N GLU A 5 -11.69 0.67 11.32
CA GLU A 5 -12.03 1.52 12.48
C GLU A 5 -11.75 3.02 12.25
N ALA A 6 -10.66 3.38 11.55
CA ALA A 6 -10.33 4.78 11.24
C ALA A 6 -11.39 5.43 10.33
N LEU A 7 -12.08 4.65 9.49
CA LEU A 7 -13.14 5.16 8.60
C LEU A 7 -14.43 5.53 9.34
N LYS A 8 -14.50 5.38 10.66
CA LYS A 8 -15.67 5.79 11.45
C LYS A 8 -15.82 7.31 11.58
N SER A 9 -14.77 8.09 11.28
CA SER A 9 -14.79 9.57 11.33
C SER A 9 -15.20 10.23 10.00
N VAL A 10 -15.48 9.44 8.96
CA VAL A 10 -15.82 9.90 7.60
C VAL A 10 -17.02 10.84 7.62
N ARG A 11 -16.88 12.01 7.00
CA ARG A 11 -17.98 12.97 6.78
C ARG A 11 -18.26 13.13 5.30
N PHE A 12 -19.53 13.21 4.93
CA PHE A 12 -19.95 13.45 3.55
C PHE A 12 -20.35 14.91 3.37
N VAL A 13 -19.82 15.54 2.32
CA VAL A 13 -20.28 16.83 1.84
C VAL A 13 -21.39 16.58 0.83
N VAL A 14 -22.58 17.10 1.11
CA VAL A 14 -23.77 16.92 0.26
C VAL A 14 -23.96 18.15 -0.62
N GLY A 15 -24.12 17.92 -1.93
CA GLY A 15 -24.36 18.95 -2.94
C GLY A 15 -25.79 19.51 -2.89
N ARG A 16 -26.02 20.57 -3.66
CA ARG A 16 -27.34 21.24 -3.74
C ARG A 16 -28.46 20.35 -4.27
N ASP A 17 -28.10 19.31 -5.02
CA ASP A 17 -29.03 18.31 -5.54
C ASP A 17 -29.33 17.18 -4.53
N GLY A 18 -28.83 17.30 -3.30
CA GLY A 18 -29.01 16.32 -2.23
C GLY A 18 -28.12 15.09 -2.35
N ARG A 19 -27.19 15.04 -3.31
CA ARG A 19 -26.30 13.90 -3.52
C ARG A 19 -24.91 14.15 -2.89
N PRO A 20 -24.22 13.10 -2.39
CA PRO A 20 -22.83 13.24 -1.92
C PRO A 20 -21.94 13.75 -3.05
N ALA A 21 -21.18 14.81 -2.77
CA ALA A 21 -20.27 15.45 -3.72
C ALA A 21 -18.79 15.26 -3.33
N ALA A 22 -18.50 15.09 -2.04
CA ALA A 22 -17.16 14.81 -1.55
C ALA A 22 -17.19 14.07 -0.21
N VAL A 23 -16.04 13.51 0.15
CA VAL A 23 -15.77 12.91 1.46
C VAL A 23 -14.67 13.70 2.13
N GLN A 24 -14.90 14.08 3.40
CA GLN A 24 -13.90 14.71 4.24
C GLN A 24 -13.40 13.69 5.26
N LEU A 25 -12.07 13.58 5.32
CA LEU A 25 -11.32 12.76 6.28
C LEU A 25 -10.38 13.68 7.07
N ASP A 26 -10.02 13.28 8.28
CA ASP A 26 -8.80 13.80 8.90
C ASP A 26 -7.55 13.24 8.19
N MET A 27 -6.40 13.90 8.40
CA MET A 27 -5.17 13.54 7.68
C MET A 27 -4.67 12.15 8.04
N GLU A 28 -4.78 11.74 9.32
CA GLU A 28 -4.36 10.41 9.77
C GLU A 28 -5.15 9.31 9.06
N THR A 29 -6.47 9.49 8.92
CA THR A 29 -7.34 8.55 8.22
C THR A 29 -7.06 8.55 6.71
N TRP A 30 -6.74 9.70 6.12
CA TRP A 30 -6.35 9.78 4.71
C TRP A 30 -5.04 9.04 4.43
N GLU A 31 -4.01 9.26 5.24
CA GLU A 31 -2.72 8.55 5.14
C GLU A 31 -2.91 7.05 5.33
N ALA A 32 -3.68 6.63 6.33
CA ALA A 32 -3.98 5.21 6.56
C ALA A 32 -4.74 4.56 5.39
N LEU A 33 -5.62 5.31 4.72
CA LEU A 33 -6.31 4.84 3.53
C LEU A 33 -5.35 4.67 2.35
N LEU A 34 -4.41 5.60 2.16
CA LEU A 34 -3.39 5.50 1.13
C LEU A 34 -2.47 4.29 1.38
N ASP A 35 -1.93 4.16 2.59
CA ASP A 35 -1.10 3.02 3.00
C ASP A 35 -1.81 1.68 2.71
N TYR A 36 -3.10 1.60 3.03
CA TYR A 36 -3.89 0.40 2.79
C TYR A 36 -4.05 0.08 1.31
N LEU A 37 -4.25 1.09 0.47
CA LEU A 37 -4.36 0.92 -0.99
C LEU A 37 -3.01 0.47 -1.58
N GLU A 38 -1.91 1.10 -1.17
CA GLU A 38 -0.55 0.74 -1.57
C GLU A 38 -0.20 -0.70 -1.15
N ASP A 39 -0.42 -1.07 0.11
CA ASP A 39 -0.24 -2.44 0.62
C ASP A 39 -1.04 -3.48 -0.17
N THR A 40 -2.24 -3.10 -0.61
CA THR A 40 -3.14 -3.97 -1.37
C THR A 40 -2.65 -4.16 -2.80
N GLU A 41 -2.18 -3.09 -3.44
CA GLU A 41 -1.56 -3.14 -4.77
C GLU A 41 -0.26 -3.97 -4.75
N ASP A 42 0.63 -3.67 -3.80
CA ASP A 42 1.93 -4.32 -3.64
C ASP A 42 1.82 -5.81 -3.31
N ARG A 43 0.72 -6.23 -2.70
CA ARG A 43 0.49 -7.65 -2.36
C ARG A 43 0.59 -8.56 -3.58
N GLU A 44 0.08 -8.15 -4.74
CA GLU A 44 0.17 -8.96 -5.95
C GLU A 44 1.61 -9.01 -6.49
N THR A 45 2.33 -7.90 -6.42
CA THR A 45 3.77 -7.84 -6.73
C THR A 45 4.55 -8.81 -5.84
N VAL A 46 4.37 -8.73 -4.52
CA VAL A 46 5.02 -9.61 -3.53
C VAL A 46 4.69 -11.08 -3.80
N LYS A 47 3.42 -11.43 -4.03
CA LYS A 47 3.03 -12.81 -4.38
C LYS A 47 3.77 -13.31 -5.61
N SER A 48 3.85 -12.49 -6.65
CA SER A 48 4.55 -12.85 -7.89
C SER A 48 6.06 -13.03 -7.68
N MET A 49 6.68 -12.18 -6.85
CA MET A 49 8.10 -12.25 -6.53
C MET A 49 8.42 -13.45 -5.65
N VAL A 50 7.61 -13.75 -4.63
CA VAL A 50 7.77 -14.94 -3.78
C VAL A 50 7.73 -16.21 -4.61
N ALA A 51 6.81 -16.32 -5.57
CA ALA A 51 6.74 -17.47 -6.47
C ALA A 51 8.03 -17.62 -7.30
N LYS A 52 8.58 -16.52 -7.82
CA LYS A 52 9.86 -16.51 -8.55
C LYS A 52 11.04 -16.88 -7.64
N LEU A 53 11.12 -16.31 -6.44
CA LEU A 53 12.19 -16.56 -5.47
C LEU A 53 12.26 -18.04 -5.05
N ARG A 54 11.11 -18.72 -4.92
CA ARG A 54 11.06 -20.16 -4.64
C ARG A 54 11.71 -21.03 -5.73
N ALA A 55 11.90 -20.51 -6.95
CA ALA A 55 12.61 -21.22 -8.01
C ALA A 55 14.14 -21.23 -7.82
N GLY A 56 14.65 -20.53 -6.80
CA GLY A 56 16.08 -20.43 -6.48
C GLY A 56 16.74 -19.19 -7.11
N PRO A 57 17.85 -18.70 -6.52
CA PRO A 57 18.46 -17.40 -6.83
C PRO A 57 18.85 -17.24 -8.30
N GLN A 58 19.35 -18.29 -8.96
CA GLN A 58 19.74 -18.22 -10.38
C GLN A 58 18.53 -18.05 -11.31
N LYS A 59 17.40 -18.72 -11.02
CA LYS A 59 16.18 -18.65 -11.84
C LYS A 59 15.37 -17.38 -11.57
N SER A 60 15.41 -16.89 -10.33
CA SER A 60 14.75 -15.64 -9.93
C SER A 60 15.54 -14.40 -10.32
N LYS A 61 16.83 -14.55 -10.64
CA LYS A 61 17.82 -13.45 -10.77
C LYS A 61 17.94 -12.60 -9.50
N ALA A 62 17.58 -13.17 -8.35
CA ALA A 62 17.74 -12.49 -7.08
C ALA A 62 19.22 -12.50 -6.67
N VAL A 63 19.66 -11.40 -6.09
CA VAL A 63 21.00 -11.21 -5.52
C VAL A 63 20.93 -11.25 -4.00
N HIS A 64 22.02 -11.59 -3.33
CA HIS A 64 22.08 -11.47 -1.88
C HIS A 64 22.11 -10.00 -1.49
N TRP A 65 21.37 -9.64 -0.44
CA TRP A 65 21.33 -8.26 0.05
C TRP A 65 22.73 -7.70 0.37
N SER A 66 23.60 -8.54 0.94
CA SER A 66 25.01 -8.19 1.23
C SER A 66 25.79 -7.71 0.01
N ASP A 67 25.39 -8.14 -1.19
CA ASP A 67 26.11 -7.84 -2.43
C ASP A 67 25.72 -6.47 -3.00
N VAL A 68 24.58 -5.91 -2.59
CA VAL A 68 24.01 -4.67 -3.14
C VAL A 68 23.73 -3.59 -2.09
N GLN A 69 23.79 -3.92 -0.80
CA GLN A 69 23.48 -2.98 0.29
C GLN A 69 24.26 -1.67 0.19
N ALA A 70 25.55 -1.73 -0.16
CA ALA A 70 26.41 -0.54 -0.27
C ALA A 70 25.98 0.44 -1.39
N GLU A 71 25.26 -0.04 -2.42
CA GLU A 71 24.76 0.81 -3.50
C GLU A 71 23.47 1.54 -3.12
N TRP A 72 22.74 1.03 -2.12
CA TRP A 72 21.44 1.53 -1.69
C TRP A 72 21.51 2.49 -0.49
N GLU A 73 22.62 2.49 0.25
CA GLU A 73 22.82 3.34 1.44
C GLU A 73 23.45 4.72 1.13
N ASN A 74 23.67 5.05 -0.15
CA ASN A 74 24.14 6.38 -0.61
C ASN A 74 22.98 7.28 -1.02
#